data_AF-A0A0D2F6L9-F1
#
_entry.id   AF-A0A0D2F6L9-F1
#
_cell.length_a   1.000
_cell.length_b   1.000
_cell.length_c   1.000
_cell.angle_alpha   90.00
_cell.angle_beta   90.00
_cell.angle_gamma   90.00
#
_symmetry.space_group_name_H-M   'P 1'
#
loop_
_entity.id
_entity.type
_entity.pdbx_description
1 polymer ?
#
loop_
_entity_poly.entity_id
_entity_poly.type
_entity_poly.pdbx_seq_one_letter_code
_entity_poly.pdbx_strand_id
1 'polypeptide(L)'
;MSGILYRNHTATVILIDIPQSIRDGQQVPYTLRSTPPLETPYPSTEPKGLRREAMLNRTAVDEQLYHESVQRDICAALIEIRTHLHGQGVVWCHLRSALTSYTDSTARLATQTSNSNWSVNAGPSERDGAVPVVLSTTQTRNKFGSLDNLQGNIVCNFRSETAIAEVGDVGDFIVPSSSAFLWASIEQGLPAFLMARRAISPGNRAFDLILMDPPWSNRSVRNSHAYRTSDARDQDPFPQALRVVEDFLAPQGLLAIWITNKSSIRARVLQTLQALDLRLRGEWVWIKSTAQGVPVSQIDGIWRRPYEVLLLFRKDRSPEDPERKVIAAVPDVHSRKPCLKMLLEEYLPSKYSALELFARNLTAGWWSWGDEVLKFQHESQWDGYRRSEVEV
;
A
#
# COMPACT_ATOMS: atom_id res chain seq x y z
N MET A 1 2.77 21.08 4.95
CA MET A 1 2.35 21.03 3.53
C MET A 1 1.37 19.88 3.40
N SER A 2 0.35 19.98 2.55
CA SER A 2 -0.59 18.87 2.33
C SER A 2 -0.01 17.87 1.32
N GLY A 3 -0.32 16.59 1.48
CA GLY A 3 -0.06 15.55 0.49
C GLY A 3 -0.92 15.65 -0.78
N ILE A 4 -2.04 16.37 -0.77
CA ILE A 4 -2.81 16.67 -1.99
C ILE A 4 -2.31 18.00 -2.56
N LEU A 5 -1.75 17.95 -3.77
CA LEU A 5 -1.24 19.10 -4.50
C LEU A 5 -2.30 19.77 -5.37
N TYR A 6 -3.23 18.97 -5.88
CA TYR A 6 -4.35 19.44 -6.68
C TYR A 6 -5.53 18.49 -6.48
N ARG A 7 -6.73 19.06 -6.43
CA ARG A 7 -8.00 18.32 -6.42
C ARG A 7 -9.04 19.19 -7.11
N ASN A 8 -9.74 18.62 -8.08
CA ASN A 8 -10.83 19.32 -8.75
C ASN A 8 -12.10 19.36 -7.89
N HIS A 9 -13.07 20.19 -8.28
CA HIS A 9 -14.28 20.43 -7.49
C HIS A 9 -15.11 19.16 -7.24
N THR A 10 -15.15 18.25 -8.21
CA THR A 10 -15.86 16.97 -8.12
C THR A 10 -15.05 15.87 -7.45
N ALA A 11 -13.81 16.15 -7.02
CA ALA A 11 -12.91 15.18 -6.41
C ALA A 11 -12.64 13.93 -7.27
N THR A 12 -12.73 14.04 -8.59
CA THR A 12 -12.50 12.94 -9.55
C THR A 12 -11.09 12.97 -10.12
N VAL A 13 -10.41 14.12 -10.09
CA VAL A 13 -9.03 14.29 -10.53
C VAL A 13 -8.20 14.85 -9.37
N ILE A 14 -7.14 14.13 -9.01
CA ILE A 14 -6.32 14.42 -7.83
C ILE A 14 -4.85 14.27 -8.20
N LEU A 15 -4.01 15.22 -7.77
CA LEU A 15 -2.56 15.09 -7.77
C LEU A 15 -2.07 14.92 -6.33
N ILE A 16 -1.34 13.83 -6.05
CA ILE A 16 -0.84 13.49 -4.72
C ILE A 16 0.70 13.46 -4.72
N ASP A 17 1.29 14.07 -3.70
CA ASP A 17 2.68 13.85 -3.35
C ASP A 17 2.82 12.59 -2.48
N ILE A 18 3.49 11.55 -2.99
CA ILE A 18 3.57 10.25 -2.31
C ILE A 18 4.24 10.37 -0.93
N PRO A 19 5.45 10.93 -0.79
CA PRO A 19 6.12 10.99 0.52
C PRO A 19 5.33 11.79 1.55
N GLN A 20 4.79 12.96 1.17
CA GLN A 20 4.00 13.79 2.08
C GLN A 20 2.68 13.10 2.44
N SER A 21 2.00 12.43 1.51
CA SER A 21 0.77 11.68 1.83
C SER A 21 1.01 10.58 2.86
N ILE A 22 2.14 9.87 2.79
CA ILE A 22 2.51 8.82 3.77
C ILE A 22 2.80 9.45 5.12
N ARG A 23 3.55 10.56 5.16
CA ARG A 23 3.81 11.31 6.37
C ARG A 23 2.50 11.80 7.02
N ASP A 24 1.60 12.37 6.24
CA ASP A 24 0.29 12.84 6.69
C ASP A 24 -0.55 11.68 7.25
N GLY A 25 -0.55 10.52 6.57
CA GLY A 25 -1.26 9.31 6.99
C GLY A 25 -0.70 8.69 8.28
N GLN A 26 0.61 8.79 8.50
CA GLN A 26 1.28 8.34 9.72
C GLN A 26 1.26 9.35 10.86
N GLN A 27 0.98 10.63 10.56
CA GLN A 27 0.97 11.72 11.55
C GLN A 27 2.27 11.82 12.35
N VAL A 28 3.40 11.58 11.69
CA VAL A 28 4.74 11.61 12.29
C VAL A 28 5.40 12.97 12.08
N PRO A 29 6.23 13.44 13.04
CA PRO A 29 6.89 14.74 12.92
C PRO A 29 8.04 14.73 11.90
N TYR A 30 8.52 13.56 11.50
CA TYR A 30 9.69 13.38 10.63
C TYR A 30 9.34 13.48 9.14
N THR A 31 10.35 13.75 8.31
CA THR A 31 10.19 13.81 6.85
C THR A 31 10.54 12.46 6.24
N LEU A 32 9.67 11.88 5.42
CA LEU A 32 9.96 10.61 4.75
C LEU A 32 11.04 10.83 3.68
N ARG A 33 12.11 10.02 3.74
CA ARG A 33 13.14 9.97 2.70
C ARG A 33 12.61 9.25 1.47
N SER A 34 12.98 9.78 0.30
CA SER A 34 12.42 9.38 -0.99
C SER A 34 13.50 9.40 -2.08
N THR A 35 13.23 8.74 -3.21
CA THR A 35 14.10 8.86 -4.40
C THR A 35 13.92 10.21 -5.07
N PRO A 36 14.95 10.74 -5.76
CA PRO A 36 14.77 11.92 -6.61
C PRO A 36 13.53 11.80 -7.51
N PRO A 37 12.79 12.89 -7.75
CA PRO A 37 11.67 12.87 -8.68
C PRO A 37 12.11 12.37 -10.06
N LEU A 38 11.27 11.58 -10.71
CA LEU A 38 11.58 11.13 -12.06
C LEU A 38 11.36 12.29 -13.03
N GLU A 39 12.42 12.79 -13.66
CA GLU A 39 12.35 13.94 -14.58
C GLU A 39 11.95 13.54 -16.01
N THR A 40 12.37 12.37 -16.48
CA THR A 40 12.11 11.90 -17.84
C THR A 40 11.45 10.52 -17.84
N PRO A 41 10.55 10.23 -18.80
CA PRO A 41 9.96 8.90 -18.92
C PRO A 41 11.01 7.81 -19.13
N TYR A 42 10.69 6.59 -18.72
CA TYR A 42 11.57 5.45 -18.97
C TYR A 42 11.69 5.15 -20.47
N PRO A 43 12.84 4.64 -20.93
CA PRO A 43 12.99 4.17 -22.30
C PRO A 43 11.92 3.13 -22.65
N SER A 44 11.25 3.30 -23.79
CA SER A 44 10.20 2.36 -24.22
C SER A 44 10.78 1.00 -24.54
N THR A 45 10.19 -0.03 -23.94
CA THR A 45 10.43 -1.44 -24.24
C THR A 45 9.31 -2.07 -25.06
N GLU A 46 8.37 -1.27 -25.57
CA GLU A 46 7.17 -1.77 -26.23
C GLU A 46 7.49 -2.41 -27.60
N PRO A 47 6.75 -3.46 -28.01
CA PRO A 47 6.89 -4.03 -29.34
C PRO A 47 6.46 -3.01 -30.41
N LYS A 48 7.13 -3.06 -31.57
CA LYS A 48 6.88 -2.20 -32.73
C LYS A 48 6.46 -3.01 -33.95
N GLY A 49 5.82 -2.35 -34.92
CA GLY A 49 5.42 -2.94 -36.21
C GLY A 49 4.50 -4.16 -36.07
N LEU A 50 4.70 -5.16 -36.93
CA LEU A 50 3.87 -6.37 -37.01
C LEU A 50 3.71 -7.12 -35.67
N ARG A 51 4.74 -7.09 -34.81
CA ARG A 51 4.66 -7.73 -33.48
C ARG A 51 3.66 -7.02 -32.56
N ARG A 52 3.55 -5.69 -32.68
CA ARG A 52 2.57 -4.89 -31.93
C ARG A 52 1.16 -5.23 -32.41
N GLU A 53 0.94 -5.19 -33.71
CA GLU A 53 -0.36 -5.49 -34.34
C GLU A 53 -0.86 -6.89 -33.98
N ALA A 54 0.01 -7.90 -34.08
CA ALA A 54 -0.33 -9.28 -33.71
C ALA A 54 -0.72 -9.43 -32.23
N MET A 55 -0.13 -8.64 -31.32
CA MET A 55 -0.49 -8.65 -29.90
C MET A 55 -1.82 -7.95 -29.64
N LEU A 56 -2.05 -6.80 -30.30
CA LEU A 56 -3.33 -6.09 -30.19
C LEU A 56 -4.48 -6.98 -30.68
N ASN A 57 -4.34 -7.62 -31.84
CA ASN A 57 -5.36 -8.50 -32.41
C ASN A 57 -5.68 -9.74 -31.56
N ARG A 58 -4.80 -10.14 -30.64
CA ARG A 58 -5.04 -11.25 -29.68
C ARG A 58 -5.73 -10.80 -28.40
N THR A 59 -5.78 -9.49 -28.15
CA THR A 59 -6.40 -8.94 -26.95
C THR A 59 -7.92 -8.93 -27.16
N ALA A 60 -8.67 -9.37 -26.15
CA ALA A 60 -10.13 -9.41 -26.24
C ALA A 60 -10.69 -7.98 -26.40
N VAL A 61 -11.79 -7.83 -27.14
CA VAL A 61 -12.35 -6.52 -27.50
C VAL A 61 -12.81 -5.74 -26.26
N ASP A 62 -13.40 -6.42 -25.29
CA ASP A 62 -13.80 -5.84 -24.01
C ASP A 62 -12.59 -5.31 -23.21
N GLU A 63 -11.47 -6.05 -23.22
CA GLU A 63 -10.21 -5.62 -22.62
C GLU A 63 -9.65 -4.37 -23.32
N GLN A 64 -9.68 -4.33 -24.66
CA GLN A 64 -9.28 -3.15 -25.43
C GLN A 64 -10.13 -1.93 -25.08
N LEU A 65 -11.47 -2.05 -25.13
CA LEU A 65 -12.41 -0.97 -24.83
C LEU A 65 -12.25 -0.45 -23.39
N TYR A 66 -12.06 -1.36 -22.43
CA TYR A 66 -11.78 -0.97 -21.04
C TYR A 66 -10.51 -0.13 -20.96
N HIS A 67 -9.41 -0.60 -21.55
CA HIS A 67 -8.14 0.13 -21.49
C HIS A 67 -8.19 1.45 -22.25
N GLU A 68 -8.89 1.54 -23.38
CA GLU A 68 -9.12 2.79 -24.10
C GLU A 68 -9.91 3.79 -23.25
N SER A 69 -10.92 3.32 -22.50
CA SER A 69 -11.65 4.19 -21.57
C SER A 69 -10.74 4.76 -20.49
N VAL A 70 -9.89 3.94 -19.86
CA VAL A 70 -8.95 4.38 -18.84
C VAL A 70 -7.91 5.35 -19.42
N GLN A 71 -7.44 5.12 -20.64
CA GLN A 71 -6.52 6.02 -21.34
C GLN A 71 -7.14 7.39 -21.57
N ARG A 72 -8.40 7.46 -22.01
CA ARG A 72 -9.12 8.73 -22.22
C ARG A 72 -9.21 9.53 -20.91
N ASP A 73 -9.58 8.88 -19.82
CA ASP A 73 -9.74 9.55 -18.53
C ASP A 73 -8.41 10.02 -17.95
N ILE A 74 -7.34 9.21 -18.08
CA ILE A 74 -5.98 9.62 -17.72
C ILE A 74 -5.56 10.85 -18.54
N CYS A 75 -5.74 10.84 -19.86
CA CYS A 75 -5.36 11.95 -20.72
C CYS A 75 -6.10 13.24 -20.33
N ALA A 76 -7.42 13.15 -20.10
CA ALA A 76 -8.23 14.28 -19.65
C ALA A 76 -7.74 14.82 -18.29
N ALA A 77 -7.53 13.95 -17.32
CA ALA A 77 -7.04 14.32 -15.98
C ALA A 77 -5.66 14.98 -16.03
N LEU A 78 -4.73 14.46 -16.82
CA LEU A 78 -3.39 15.05 -16.96
C LEU A 78 -3.45 16.42 -17.63
N ILE A 79 -4.30 16.61 -18.64
CA ILE A 79 -4.52 17.92 -19.27
C ILE A 79 -5.09 18.91 -18.25
N GLU A 80 -6.07 18.49 -17.46
CA GLU A 80 -6.72 19.30 -16.42
C GLU A 80 -5.71 19.79 -15.37
N ILE A 81 -4.98 18.84 -14.74
CA ILE A 81 -3.93 19.16 -13.76
C ILE A 81 -2.88 20.09 -14.38
N ARG A 82 -2.43 19.77 -15.60
CA ARG A 82 -1.43 20.57 -16.32
C ARG A 82 -1.92 21.99 -16.58
N THR A 83 -3.16 22.16 -17.01
CA THR A 83 -3.75 23.47 -17.29
C THR A 83 -3.83 24.32 -16.03
N HIS A 84 -4.18 23.69 -14.89
CA HIS A 84 -4.22 24.38 -13.60
C HIS A 84 -2.82 24.79 -13.10
N LEU A 85 -1.81 23.94 -13.30
CA LEU A 85 -0.45 24.16 -12.77
C LEU A 85 0.48 24.94 -13.72
N HIS A 86 0.22 24.99 -15.03
CA HIS A 86 1.11 25.65 -16.01
C HIS A 86 1.35 27.14 -15.76
N GLY A 87 0.40 27.83 -15.12
CA GLY A 87 0.57 29.23 -14.73
C GLY A 87 1.56 29.44 -13.56
N GLN A 88 2.04 28.37 -12.93
CA GLN A 88 2.76 28.44 -11.65
C GLN A 88 4.19 27.89 -11.71
N GLY A 89 4.61 27.23 -12.80
CA GLY A 89 5.93 26.59 -12.90
C GLY A 89 6.15 25.47 -11.87
N VAL A 90 5.06 24.89 -11.36
CA VAL A 90 5.07 23.96 -10.22
C VAL A 90 5.41 22.54 -10.68
N VAL A 91 6.37 21.95 -9.97
CA VAL A 91 6.70 20.52 -10.06
C VAL A 91 5.58 19.70 -9.42
N TRP A 92 5.24 18.56 -10.01
CA TRP A 92 4.13 17.68 -9.58
C TRP A 92 4.45 16.85 -8.31
N CYS A 93 5.40 17.30 -7.51
CA CYS A 93 5.75 16.76 -6.21
C CYS A 93 6.45 17.83 -5.36
N HIS A 94 6.45 17.65 -4.05
CA HIS A 94 7.25 18.47 -3.14
C HIS A 94 8.75 18.17 -3.30
N LEU A 95 9.60 19.02 -2.72
CA LEU A 95 11.03 18.74 -2.62
C LEU A 95 11.25 17.46 -1.82
N ARG A 96 12.06 16.55 -2.36
CA ARG A 96 12.31 15.24 -1.75
C ARG A 96 13.62 15.23 -0.96
N SER A 97 13.57 14.78 0.29
CA SER A 97 14.78 14.43 1.05
C SER A 97 15.36 13.13 0.49
N ALA A 98 16.59 13.19 -0.01
CA ALA A 98 17.22 12.05 -0.66
C ALA A 98 17.36 10.87 0.31
N LEU A 99 16.96 9.68 -0.15
CA LEU A 99 17.40 8.44 0.44
C LEU A 99 18.94 8.39 0.30
N THR A 100 19.68 8.50 1.41
CA THR A 100 21.15 8.38 1.39
C THR A 100 21.53 7.06 0.73
N SER A 101 22.44 7.11 -0.25
CA SER A 101 22.80 5.99 -1.13
C SER A 101 22.96 4.70 -0.34
N TYR A 102 21.98 3.84 -0.53
CA TYR A 102 21.68 2.72 0.34
C TYR A 102 22.36 1.44 -0.21
N THR A 103 23.56 1.57 -0.79
CA THR A 103 24.27 0.42 -1.41
C THR A 103 24.79 -0.58 -0.39
N ASP A 104 24.92 -0.22 0.90
CA ASP A 104 25.36 -1.15 1.94
C ASP A 104 24.28 -1.53 2.96
N SER A 105 23.32 -0.65 3.26
CA SER A 105 22.31 -0.92 4.29
C SER A 105 21.06 -1.62 3.77
N THR A 106 20.72 -1.55 2.47
CA THR A 106 19.66 -2.39 1.87
C THR A 106 20.33 -3.64 1.38
N ALA A 107 21.59 -3.59 0.95
CA ALA A 107 22.34 -4.82 0.79
C ALA A 107 22.38 -5.58 2.11
N ARG A 108 22.52 -4.97 3.30
CA ARG A 108 22.46 -5.68 4.60
C ARG A 108 21.06 -5.93 5.16
N LEU A 109 20.12 -5.01 5.01
CA LEU A 109 18.75 -5.19 5.50
C LEU A 109 17.89 -5.97 4.50
N ALA A 110 18.23 -5.98 3.21
CA ALA A 110 17.74 -6.92 2.20
C ALA A 110 18.62 -8.17 2.10
N THR A 111 19.93 -8.23 2.38
CA THR A 111 20.52 -9.56 2.70
C THR A 111 20.13 -10.04 4.08
N GLN A 112 19.52 -9.24 4.94
CA GLN A 112 18.74 -9.75 6.06
C GLN A 112 17.35 -10.10 5.50
N THR A 113 16.41 -9.19 5.25
CA THR A 113 15.05 -9.49 4.76
C THR A 113 14.90 -10.28 3.44
N SER A 114 15.96 -10.42 2.63
CA SER A 114 16.07 -11.16 1.36
C SER A 114 17.23 -12.17 1.32
N ASN A 115 18.06 -12.35 2.38
CA ASN A 115 18.60 -13.70 2.56
C ASN A 115 17.41 -14.55 2.98
N SER A 116 17.13 -15.54 2.16
CA SER A 116 16.35 -16.74 2.46
C SER A 116 16.87 -17.55 3.66
N ASN A 117 17.48 -16.90 4.68
CA ASN A 117 17.69 -17.47 6.01
C ASN A 117 16.62 -17.00 7.02
N TRP A 118 15.74 -16.04 6.67
CA TRP A 118 14.47 -15.84 7.39
C TRP A 118 13.38 -16.74 6.80
N SER A 119 13.72 -18.03 6.68
CA SER A 119 12.69 -19.06 6.54
C SER A 119 11.67 -18.83 7.64
N VAL A 120 10.39 -18.92 7.31
CA VAL A 120 9.35 -19.02 8.32
C VAL A 120 9.42 -20.42 8.96
N ASN A 121 10.53 -20.68 9.64
CA ASN A 121 10.78 -21.88 10.42
C ASN A 121 10.54 -21.55 11.90
N ALA A 122 9.45 -20.84 12.17
CA ALA A 122 8.70 -21.14 13.37
C ALA A 122 7.59 -22.08 12.91
N GLY A 123 7.83 -23.39 13.07
CA GLY A 123 6.71 -24.31 13.26
C GLY A 123 5.80 -23.76 14.36
N PRO A 124 4.55 -24.22 14.48
CA PRO A 124 3.66 -23.73 15.53
C PRO A 124 4.32 -24.10 16.87
N SER A 125 5.09 -23.18 17.45
CA SER A 125 5.26 -23.20 18.88
C SER A 125 3.84 -23.02 19.36
N GLU A 126 3.32 -24.05 20.03
CA GLU A 126 2.14 -24.01 20.87
C GLU A 126 2.36 -22.92 21.93
N ARG A 127 2.38 -21.65 21.51
CA ARG A 127 2.24 -20.52 22.40
C ARG A 127 0.75 -20.41 22.62
N ASP A 128 0.32 -21.22 23.56
CA ASP A 128 -0.91 -21.04 24.30
C ASP A 128 -1.04 -19.54 24.64
N GLY A 129 -1.95 -18.85 23.97
CA GLY A 129 -2.32 -17.47 24.24
C GLY A 129 -1.29 -16.38 23.96
N ALA A 130 -1.00 -16.09 22.68
CA ALA A 130 -0.27 -14.86 22.32
C ALA A 130 -1.07 -13.60 22.72
N VAL A 131 -0.73 -13.01 23.86
CA VAL A 131 -1.26 -11.73 24.34
C VAL A 131 -0.71 -10.60 23.46
N PRO A 132 -1.54 -9.61 23.04
CA PRO A 132 -1.04 -8.46 22.30
C PRO A 132 0.07 -7.74 23.05
N VAL A 133 1.13 -7.38 22.33
CA VAL A 133 2.22 -6.54 22.84
C VAL A 133 1.73 -5.10 22.85
N VAL A 134 1.42 -4.58 24.02
CA VAL A 134 1.03 -3.18 24.19
C VAL A 134 2.29 -2.35 24.44
N LEU A 135 2.59 -1.42 23.54
CA LEU A 135 3.66 -0.45 23.75
C LEU A 135 3.31 0.45 24.94
N SER A 136 4.34 0.88 25.67
CA SER A 136 4.22 1.76 26.82
C SER A 136 3.34 2.96 26.50
N THR A 137 2.37 3.25 27.37
CA THR A 137 1.47 4.39 27.21
C THR A 137 2.11 5.68 27.72
N THR A 138 3.16 5.58 28.54
CA THR A 138 3.84 6.71 29.18
C THR A 138 5.20 7.02 28.57
N GLN A 139 5.86 6.03 27.96
CA GLN A 139 7.17 6.20 27.35
C GLN A 139 7.09 6.11 25.83
N THR A 140 7.79 7.01 25.15
CA THR A 140 7.89 6.97 23.68
C THR A 140 8.67 5.75 23.20
N ARG A 141 9.74 5.36 23.90
CA ARG A 141 10.65 4.29 23.47
C ARG A 141 10.34 2.97 24.18
N ASN A 142 10.32 1.89 23.41
CA ASN A 142 10.00 0.55 23.86
C ASN A 142 11.12 -0.39 23.42
N LYS A 143 11.86 -0.96 24.37
CA LYS A 143 13.03 -1.81 24.09
C LYS A 143 12.63 -3.25 23.88
N PHE A 144 13.10 -3.84 22.79
CA PHE A 144 12.94 -5.24 22.44
C PHE A 144 14.31 -5.89 22.24
N GLY A 145 14.47 -7.12 22.72
CA GLY A 145 15.73 -7.86 22.62
C GLY A 145 16.00 -8.34 21.19
N SER A 146 14.96 -8.69 20.45
CA SER A 146 15.05 -9.07 19.04
C SER A 146 13.75 -8.79 18.27
N LEU A 147 13.85 -8.85 16.95
CA LEU A 147 12.72 -8.77 16.03
C LEU A 147 11.69 -9.90 16.27
N ASP A 148 12.13 -11.07 16.74
CA ASP A 148 11.25 -12.20 17.05
C ASP A 148 10.27 -11.90 18.19
N ASN A 149 10.53 -10.86 19.00
CA ASN A 149 9.59 -10.39 20.01
C ASN A 149 8.38 -9.68 19.38
N LEU A 150 8.53 -9.16 18.16
CA LEU A 150 7.47 -8.48 17.41
C LEU A 150 6.79 -9.42 16.40
N GLN A 151 7.54 -10.36 15.81
CA GLN A 151 7.02 -11.28 14.80
C GLN A 151 5.93 -12.21 15.37
N GLY A 152 4.86 -12.41 14.61
CA GLY A 152 3.74 -13.29 14.98
C GLY A 152 2.86 -12.76 16.12
N ASN A 153 3.22 -11.64 16.74
CA ASN A 153 2.42 -10.99 17.77
C ASN A 153 1.79 -9.71 17.22
N ILE A 154 0.60 -9.38 17.73
CA ILE A 154 -0.01 -8.07 17.49
C ILE A 154 0.69 -7.06 18.40
N VAL A 155 1.23 -6.00 17.81
CA VAL A 155 1.86 -4.89 18.53
C VAL A 155 0.95 -3.67 18.44
N CYS A 156 0.66 -3.02 19.56
CA CYS A 156 -0.28 -1.90 19.63
C CYS A 156 0.36 -0.64 20.22
N ASN A 157 0.24 0.47 19.49
CA ASN A 157 0.48 1.80 20.02
C ASN A 157 -0.86 2.47 20.34
N PHE A 158 -1.28 2.46 21.60
CA PHE A 158 -2.51 3.16 22.03
C PHE A 158 -2.30 4.63 22.38
N ARG A 159 -1.08 5.16 22.22
CA ARG A 159 -0.79 6.58 22.46
C ARG A 159 -1.45 7.43 21.37
N SER A 160 -1.77 8.68 21.72
CA SER A 160 -2.10 9.74 20.76
C SER A 160 -0.88 10.22 19.97
N GLU A 161 0.31 9.72 20.30
CA GLU A 161 1.59 10.13 19.75
C GLU A 161 2.33 8.93 19.14
N THR A 162 3.36 9.24 18.34
CA THR A 162 4.25 8.23 17.77
C THR A 162 5.00 7.50 18.89
N ALA A 163 5.10 6.19 18.81
CA ALA A 163 5.97 5.36 19.65
C ALA A 163 7.17 4.86 18.83
N ILE A 164 8.24 4.48 19.52
CA ILE A 164 9.45 3.91 18.93
C ILE A 164 9.62 2.49 19.48
N ALA A 165 9.66 1.51 18.60
CA ALA A 165 10.12 0.17 18.93
C ALA A 165 11.62 0.08 18.66
N GLU A 166 12.41 0.10 19.73
CA GLU A 166 13.87 0.03 19.71
C GLU A 166 14.30 -1.43 19.77
N VAL A 167 14.91 -1.94 18.70
CA VAL A 167 15.28 -3.35 18.58
C VAL A 167 16.80 -3.48 18.50
N GLY A 168 17.46 -3.61 19.65
CA GLY A 168 18.90 -3.88 19.78
C GLY A 168 19.78 -3.20 18.71
N ASP A 169 20.56 -4.03 18.01
CA ASP A 169 21.47 -3.63 16.92
C ASP A 169 20.76 -3.48 15.55
N VAL A 170 19.46 -3.75 15.47
CA VAL A 170 18.68 -3.62 14.23
C VAL A 170 18.35 -2.16 13.97
N GLY A 171 17.94 -1.44 15.01
CA GLY A 171 17.58 -0.02 14.95
C GLY A 171 16.17 0.27 15.46
N ASP A 172 15.75 1.49 15.23
CA ASP A 172 14.47 2.03 15.72
C ASP A 172 13.39 1.94 14.64
N PHE A 173 12.20 1.49 15.03
CA PHE A 173 11.03 1.47 14.17
C PHE A 173 9.99 2.47 14.67
N ILE A 174 9.56 3.34 13.77
CA ILE A 174 8.53 4.34 14.02
C ILE A 174 7.17 3.66 13.99
N VAL A 175 6.40 3.81 15.07
CA VAL A 175 5.06 3.23 15.20
C VAL A 175 4.05 4.38 15.35
N PRO A 176 3.25 4.68 14.30
CA PRO A 176 2.27 5.77 14.32
C PRO A 176 1.30 5.72 15.50
N SER A 177 0.74 6.86 15.86
CA SER A 177 -0.25 6.97 16.94
C SER A 177 -1.48 6.10 16.67
N SER A 178 -2.05 5.55 17.74
CA SER A 178 -3.29 4.76 17.71
C SER A 178 -3.28 3.62 16.69
N SER A 179 -2.10 3.11 16.31
CA SER A 179 -1.95 2.06 15.30
C SER A 179 -1.70 0.70 15.94
N ALA A 180 -1.99 -0.36 15.19
CA ALA A 180 -1.61 -1.72 15.54
C ALA A 180 -0.99 -2.39 14.32
N PHE A 181 -0.04 -3.32 14.54
CA PHE A 181 0.51 -4.10 13.44
C PHE A 181 0.70 -5.57 13.78
N LEU A 182 0.65 -6.41 12.73
CA LEU A 182 0.98 -7.82 12.76
C LEU A 182 2.02 -8.13 11.71
N TRP A 183 3.21 -8.52 12.16
CA TRP A 183 4.25 -8.99 11.27
C TRP A 183 4.19 -10.51 11.13
N ALA A 184 3.38 -10.98 10.19
CA ALA A 184 3.19 -12.37 9.83
C ALA A 184 2.45 -12.48 8.49
N SER A 185 2.53 -13.66 7.86
CA SER A 185 1.64 -14.00 6.76
C SER A 185 0.18 -14.04 7.22
N ILE A 186 -0.77 -13.95 6.29
CA ILE A 186 -2.21 -14.02 6.63
C ILE A 186 -2.55 -15.36 7.30
N GLU A 187 -1.97 -16.46 6.81
CA GLU A 187 -2.26 -17.79 7.35
C GLU A 187 -1.72 -17.96 8.77
N GLN A 188 -0.45 -17.62 9.01
CA GLN A 188 0.19 -17.81 10.31
C GLN A 188 -0.24 -16.78 11.35
N GLY A 189 -0.57 -15.56 10.91
CA GLY A 189 -0.97 -14.47 11.79
C GLY A 189 -2.43 -14.56 12.28
N LEU A 190 -3.28 -15.36 11.62
CA LEU A 190 -4.71 -15.40 11.90
C LEU A 190 -5.06 -15.73 13.36
N PRO A 191 -4.41 -16.71 14.04
CA PRO A 191 -4.68 -16.98 15.46
C PRO A 191 -4.39 -15.75 16.35
N ALA A 192 -3.22 -15.12 16.19
CA ALA A 192 -2.84 -13.94 16.97
C ALA A 192 -3.77 -12.75 16.70
N PHE A 193 -4.15 -12.54 15.44
CA PHE A 193 -5.13 -11.53 15.05
C PHE A 193 -6.48 -11.77 15.74
N LEU A 194 -7.02 -12.99 15.66
CA LEU A 194 -8.30 -13.34 16.28
C LEU A 194 -8.29 -13.10 17.80
N MET A 195 -7.20 -13.49 18.47
CA MET A 195 -7.04 -13.28 19.90
C MET A 195 -7.00 -11.79 20.26
N ALA A 196 -6.19 -11.01 19.53
CA ALA A 196 -6.09 -9.57 19.76
C ALA A 196 -7.41 -8.84 19.51
N ARG A 197 -8.16 -9.22 18.46
CA ARG A 197 -9.49 -8.64 18.20
C ARG A 197 -10.46 -8.91 19.35
N ARG A 198 -10.43 -10.11 19.93
CA ARG A 198 -11.25 -10.44 21.12
C ARG A 198 -10.84 -9.65 22.36
N ALA A 199 -9.55 -9.45 22.58
CA ALA A 199 -9.03 -8.76 23.76
C ALA A 199 -9.19 -7.24 23.69
N ILE A 200 -8.88 -6.63 22.55
CA ILE A 200 -8.80 -5.16 22.40
C ILE A 200 -10.13 -4.56 21.97
N SER A 201 -10.95 -5.30 21.20
CA SER A 201 -12.20 -4.78 20.65
C SER A 201 -13.37 -5.76 20.83
N PRO A 202 -13.72 -6.13 22.08
CA PRO A 202 -14.74 -7.15 22.34
C PRO A 202 -16.12 -6.78 21.77
N GLY A 203 -16.46 -5.48 21.72
CA GLY A 203 -17.75 -4.96 21.26
C GLY A 203 -17.81 -4.50 19.79
N ASN A 204 -16.67 -4.34 19.10
CA ASN A 204 -16.64 -4.02 17.67
C ASN A 204 -15.60 -4.89 16.97
N ARG A 205 -16.06 -6.02 16.44
CA ARG A 205 -15.19 -6.99 15.78
C ARG A 205 -14.89 -6.62 14.33
N ALA A 206 -15.77 -5.87 13.67
CA ALA A 206 -15.64 -5.55 12.25
C ALA A 206 -14.83 -4.27 12.00
N PHE A 207 -14.38 -4.10 10.77
CA PHE A 207 -13.72 -2.91 10.24
C PHE A 207 -14.64 -2.20 9.24
N ASP A 208 -14.72 -0.89 9.35
CA ASP A 208 -15.43 -0.03 8.41
C ASP A 208 -14.67 0.11 7.08
N LEU A 209 -13.35 -0.10 7.11
CA LEU A 209 -12.48 -0.14 5.93
C LEU A 209 -11.55 -1.36 5.99
N ILE A 210 -11.49 -2.11 4.91
CA ILE A 210 -10.37 -3.03 4.63
C ILE A 210 -9.69 -2.58 3.34
N LEU A 211 -8.40 -2.23 3.41
CA LEU A 211 -7.55 -1.96 2.26
C LEU A 211 -6.60 -3.14 2.05
N MET A 212 -6.36 -3.57 0.81
CA MET A 212 -5.40 -4.64 0.52
C MET A 212 -4.62 -4.43 -0.77
N ASP A 213 -3.35 -4.82 -0.77
CA ASP A 213 -2.47 -4.91 -1.95
C ASP A 213 -1.89 -6.32 -2.09
N PRO A 214 -2.68 -7.32 -2.52
CA PRO A 214 -2.19 -8.69 -2.63
C PRO A 214 -0.99 -8.80 -3.59
N PRO A 215 -0.02 -9.69 -3.31
CA PRO A 215 1.14 -9.91 -4.16
C PRO A 215 0.76 -10.72 -5.41
N TRP A 216 0.07 -10.08 -6.37
CA TRP A 216 -0.40 -10.71 -7.59
C TRP A 216 0.75 -11.36 -8.39
N SER A 217 0.55 -12.62 -8.80
CA SER A 217 1.57 -13.37 -9.55
C SER A 217 1.93 -12.65 -10.86
N ASN A 218 3.19 -12.21 -10.99
CA ASN A 218 3.73 -11.60 -12.21
C ASN A 218 4.72 -12.56 -12.88
N ARG A 219 4.42 -13.00 -14.11
CA ARG A 219 5.30 -13.89 -14.88
C ARG A 219 6.70 -13.32 -15.10
N SER A 220 6.86 -11.99 -15.13
CA SER A 220 8.16 -11.32 -15.31
C SER A 220 9.06 -11.37 -14.08
N VAL A 221 8.49 -11.39 -12.87
CA VAL A 221 9.22 -11.47 -11.60
C VAL A 221 9.75 -12.89 -11.35
N ARG A 222 9.07 -13.92 -11.91
CA ARG A 222 9.55 -15.32 -11.85
C ARG A 222 10.87 -15.55 -12.59
N ASN A 223 11.27 -14.65 -13.50
CA ASN A 223 12.48 -14.78 -14.30
C ASN A 223 13.65 -13.91 -13.79
N SER A 224 13.43 -13.01 -12.83
CA SER A 224 14.52 -12.32 -12.15
C SER A 224 14.97 -13.13 -10.94
N HIS A 225 16.26 -13.49 -10.89
CA HIS A 225 16.85 -14.23 -9.76
C HIS A 225 16.69 -13.54 -8.39
N ALA A 226 16.29 -12.26 -8.37
CA ALA A 226 16.11 -11.44 -7.17
C ALA A 226 14.91 -11.85 -6.28
N TYR A 227 14.01 -12.74 -6.74
CA TYR A 227 12.85 -13.21 -5.96
C TYR A 227 12.79 -14.73 -5.78
N ARG A 228 13.88 -15.46 -6.07
CA ARG A 228 13.98 -16.89 -5.73
C ARG A 228 14.40 -17.05 -4.28
N THR A 229 13.47 -16.93 -3.34
CA THR A 229 13.63 -17.48 -2.00
C THR A 229 13.06 -18.91 -1.94
N SER A 230 13.77 -19.79 -1.26
CA SER A 230 13.79 -21.24 -1.42
C SER A 230 12.72 -22.05 -0.68
N ASP A 231 11.57 -21.46 -0.31
CA ASP A 231 10.42 -22.19 0.26
C ASP A 231 9.09 -21.69 -0.33
N ALA A 232 9.07 -21.41 -1.63
CA ALA A 232 7.86 -21.11 -2.39
C ALA A 232 6.94 -22.34 -2.45
N ARG A 233 6.20 -22.61 -1.37
CA ARG A 233 4.81 -23.07 -1.56
C ARG A 233 4.10 -21.92 -2.23
N ASP A 234 4.00 -22.04 -3.55
CA ASP A 234 3.42 -21.21 -4.60
C ASP A 234 1.90 -20.95 -4.36
N GLN A 235 1.50 -20.66 -3.12
CA GLN A 235 0.11 -20.47 -2.72
C GLN A 235 -0.25 -19.00 -2.82
N ASP A 236 -1.25 -18.74 -3.64
CA ASP A 236 -1.89 -17.44 -3.76
C ASP A 236 -2.52 -17.05 -2.42
N PRO A 237 -2.14 -15.91 -1.79
CA PRO A 237 -2.65 -15.51 -0.49
C PRO A 237 -4.02 -14.79 -0.56
N PHE A 238 -4.54 -14.54 -1.77
CA PHE A 238 -5.81 -13.82 -1.96
C PHE A 238 -7.01 -14.55 -1.32
N PRO A 239 -7.19 -15.88 -1.45
CA PRO A 239 -8.29 -16.58 -0.78
C PRO A 239 -8.27 -16.47 0.75
N GLN A 240 -7.09 -16.45 1.38
CA GLN A 240 -6.94 -16.31 2.83
C GLN A 240 -7.31 -14.88 3.26
N ALA A 241 -6.90 -13.87 2.51
CA ALA A 241 -7.32 -12.49 2.76
C ALA A 241 -8.84 -12.30 2.60
N LEU A 242 -9.47 -13.01 1.66
CA LEU A 242 -10.93 -12.98 1.51
C LEU A 242 -11.67 -13.53 2.74
N ARG A 243 -11.15 -14.58 3.39
CA ARG A 243 -11.73 -15.05 4.67
C ARG A 243 -11.72 -13.96 5.73
N VAL A 244 -10.63 -13.19 5.80
CA VAL A 244 -10.55 -12.02 6.70
C VAL A 244 -11.61 -10.97 6.32
N VAL A 245 -11.82 -10.72 5.03
CA VAL A 245 -12.88 -9.81 4.58
C VAL A 245 -14.27 -10.30 4.97
N GLU A 246 -14.58 -11.57 4.74
CA GLU A 246 -15.89 -12.15 5.05
C GLU A 246 -16.22 -12.07 6.54
N ASP A 247 -15.24 -12.36 7.39
CA ASP A 247 -15.41 -12.40 8.84
C ASP A 247 -15.35 -11.01 9.50
N PHE A 248 -14.61 -10.06 8.93
CA PHE A 248 -14.26 -8.80 9.58
C PHE A 248 -14.68 -7.53 8.84
N LEU A 249 -15.21 -7.57 7.63
CA LEU A 249 -15.76 -6.37 6.99
C LEU A 249 -17.13 -6.03 7.60
N ALA A 250 -17.31 -4.78 8.04
CA ALA A 250 -18.59 -4.33 8.57
C ALA A 250 -19.71 -4.42 7.52
N PRO A 251 -20.99 -4.55 7.92
CA PRO A 251 -22.11 -4.63 6.97
C PRO A 251 -22.16 -3.49 5.94
N GLN A 252 -21.78 -2.27 6.36
CA GLN A 252 -21.66 -1.08 5.49
C GLN A 252 -20.19 -0.72 5.19
N GLY A 253 -19.28 -1.66 5.43
CA GLY A 253 -17.85 -1.47 5.28
C GLY A 253 -17.44 -1.30 3.82
N LEU A 254 -16.34 -0.58 3.62
CA LEU A 254 -15.68 -0.40 2.34
C LEU A 254 -14.52 -1.38 2.21
N LEU A 255 -14.51 -2.18 1.14
CA LEU A 255 -13.35 -2.96 0.74
C LEU A 255 -12.64 -2.23 -0.41
N ALA A 256 -11.34 -1.97 -0.26
CA ALA A 256 -10.50 -1.40 -1.30
C ALA A 256 -9.38 -2.38 -1.66
N ILE A 257 -9.23 -2.74 -2.93
CA ILE A 257 -8.24 -3.73 -3.39
C ILE A 257 -7.43 -3.20 -4.57
N TRP A 258 -6.12 -3.14 -4.41
CA TRP A 258 -5.19 -2.85 -5.50
C TRP A 258 -5.09 -4.04 -6.44
N ILE A 259 -5.13 -3.80 -7.74
CA ILE A 259 -4.95 -4.80 -8.79
C ILE A 259 -3.91 -4.35 -9.81
N THR A 260 -3.32 -5.33 -10.50
CA THR A 260 -2.50 -5.09 -11.69
C THR A 260 -3.38 -4.86 -12.93
N ASN A 261 -2.78 -4.36 -14.01
CA ASN A 261 -3.45 -4.21 -15.30
C ASN A 261 -3.79 -5.53 -16.03
N LYS A 262 -3.51 -6.68 -15.42
CA LYS A 262 -3.77 -7.98 -16.02
C LYS A 262 -5.27 -8.28 -15.95
N SER A 263 -5.95 -8.32 -17.11
CA SER A 263 -7.40 -8.54 -17.22
C SER A 263 -7.91 -9.76 -16.43
N SER A 264 -7.19 -10.89 -16.48
CA SER A 264 -7.53 -12.07 -15.67
C SER A 264 -7.56 -11.84 -14.15
N ILE A 265 -6.73 -10.93 -13.61
CA ILE A 265 -6.76 -10.58 -12.17
C ILE A 265 -8.01 -9.75 -11.88
N ARG A 266 -8.28 -8.73 -12.71
CA ARG A 266 -9.50 -7.93 -12.61
C ARG A 266 -10.76 -8.81 -12.65
N ALA A 267 -10.86 -9.67 -13.66
CA ALA A 267 -12.01 -10.56 -13.83
C ALA A 267 -12.21 -11.47 -12.61
N ARG A 268 -11.11 -12.06 -12.11
CA ARG A 268 -11.16 -12.89 -10.90
C ARG A 268 -11.63 -12.10 -9.68
N VAL A 269 -11.07 -10.92 -9.41
CA VAL A 269 -11.46 -10.08 -8.27
C VAL A 269 -12.95 -9.71 -8.36
N LEU A 270 -13.42 -9.24 -9.52
CA LEU A 270 -14.83 -8.88 -9.74
C LEU A 270 -15.75 -10.08 -9.52
N GLN A 271 -15.43 -11.24 -10.10
CA GLN A 271 -16.23 -12.45 -9.97
C GLN A 271 -16.29 -12.94 -8.52
N THR A 272 -15.15 -12.99 -7.83
CA THR A 272 -15.08 -13.48 -6.45
C THR A 272 -15.81 -12.56 -5.49
N LEU A 273 -15.62 -11.24 -5.61
CA LEU A 273 -16.29 -10.30 -4.70
C LEU A 273 -17.79 -10.20 -4.99
N GLN A 274 -18.22 -10.31 -6.25
CA GLN A 274 -19.63 -10.42 -6.60
C GLN A 274 -20.29 -11.64 -5.93
N ALA A 275 -19.61 -12.77 -5.83
CA ALA A 275 -20.11 -13.96 -5.14
C ALA A 275 -20.28 -13.76 -3.62
N LEU A 276 -19.56 -12.80 -3.03
CA LEU A 276 -19.68 -12.38 -1.62
C LEU A 276 -20.68 -11.23 -1.41
N ASP A 277 -21.51 -10.95 -2.43
CA ASP A 277 -22.45 -9.80 -2.48
C ASP A 277 -21.75 -8.43 -2.37
N LEU A 278 -20.46 -8.36 -2.67
CA LEU A 278 -19.70 -7.11 -2.74
C LEU A 278 -19.71 -6.58 -4.18
N ARG A 279 -20.35 -5.44 -4.38
CA ARG A 279 -20.50 -4.77 -5.67
C ARG A 279 -19.46 -3.66 -5.83
N LEU A 280 -18.91 -3.55 -7.04
CA LEU A 280 -17.98 -2.48 -7.40
C LEU A 280 -18.72 -1.13 -7.33
N ARG A 281 -18.16 -0.17 -6.59
CA ARG A 281 -18.72 1.19 -6.44
C ARG A 281 -17.77 2.29 -6.89
N GLY A 282 -16.48 1.99 -6.96
CA GLY A 282 -15.50 2.95 -7.43
C GLY A 282 -14.29 2.27 -8.04
N GLU A 283 -13.67 2.98 -8.97
CA GLU A 283 -12.45 2.58 -9.64
C GLU A 283 -11.47 3.74 -9.62
N TRP A 284 -10.40 3.64 -8.82
CA TRP A 284 -9.40 4.68 -8.76
C TRP A 284 -8.18 4.26 -9.57
N VAL A 285 -7.82 5.07 -10.55
CA VAL A 285 -6.70 4.85 -11.45
C VAL A 285 -5.54 5.72 -10.98
N TRP A 286 -4.51 5.08 -10.43
CA TRP A 286 -3.27 5.77 -10.08
C TRP A 286 -2.34 5.84 -11.30
N ILE A 287 -2.25 7.00 -11.96
CA ILE A 287 -1.29 7.26 -13.03
C ILE A 287 0.06 7.74 -12.46
N LYS A 288 1.13 7.05 -12.85
CA LYS A 288 2.51 7.43 -12.55
C LYS A 288 3.00 8.41 -13.60
N SER A 289 3.44 9.58 -13.15
CA SER A 289 3.99 10.64 -14.01
C SER A 289 5.41 11.02 -13.61
N THR A 290 6.11 11.72 -14.50
CA THR A 290 7.31 12.48 -14.17
C THR A 290 6.95 13.71 -13.32
N ALA A 291 7.98 14.37 -12.79
CA ALA A 291 7.92 15.66 -12.12
C ALA A 291 7.18 16.76 -12.94
N GLN A 292 7.15 16.61 -14.26
CA GLN A 292 6.50 17.54 -15.21
C GLN A 292 5.11 17.06 -15.67
N GLY A 293 4.57 16.01 -15.06
CA GLY A 293 3.24 15.50 -15.41
C GLY A 293 3.18 14.77 -16.75
N VAL A 294 4.29 14.16 -17.19
CA VAL A 294 4.31 13.27 -18.36
C VAL A 294 4.23 11.82 -17.87
N PRO A 295 3.40 10.94 -18.44
CA PRO A 295 3.38 9.53 -18.07
C PRO A 295 4.78 8.89 -18.10
N VAL A 296 5.12 8.06 -17.09
CA VAL A 296 6.46 7.45 -16.99
C VAL A 296 6.75 6.41 -18.08
N SER A 297 5.74 5.97 -18.81
CA SER A 297 5.83 5.11 -19.99
C SER A 297 4.61 5.35 -20.88
N GLN A 298 4.57 4.76 -22.07
CA GLN A 298 3.47 4.92 -23.02
C GLN A 298 2.14 4.47 -22.41
N ILE A 299 1.10 5.32 -22.44
CA ILE A 299 -0.22 5.01 -21.85
C ILE A 299 -0.90 3.87 -22.63
N ASP A 300 -0.68 3.80 -23.94
CA ASP A 300 -1.12 2.76 -24.87
C ASP A 300 -0.14 1.56 -24.95
N GLY A 301 0.71 1.39 -23.92
CA GLY A 301 1.62 0.26 -23.83
C GLY A 301 0.89 -1.09 -23.72
N ILE A 302 1.45 -2.11 -24.38
CA ILE A 302 0.97 -3.50 -24.39
C ILE A 302 1.61 -4.27 -23.24
N TRP A 303 2.91 -4.08 -22.99
CA TRP A 303 3.63 -4.83 -21.95
C TRP A 303 3.61 -4.11 -20.62
N ARG A 304 3.74 -2.78 -20.64
CA ARG A 304 3.75 -1.97 -19.43
C ARG A 304 2.79 -0.81 -19.61
N ARG A 305 1.98 -0.59 -18.58
CA ARG A 305 1.10 0.57 -18.49
C ARG A 305 1.55 1.41 -17.30
N PRO A 306 1.55 2.75 -17.41
CA PRO A 306 2.06 3.65 -16.37
C PRO A 306 1.09 3.82 -15.20
N TYR A 307 0.05 2.99 -15.05
CA TYR A 307 -0.96 3.14 -14.01
C TYR A 307 -1.22 1.85 -13.25
N GLU A 308 -1.77 1.97 -12.05
CA GLU A 308 -2.33 0.88 -11.24
C GLU A 308 -3.79 1.20 -10.91
N VAL A 309 -4.58 0.19 -10.55
CA VAL A 309 -6.01 0.35 -10.28
C VAL A 309 -6.33 -0.10 -8.86
N LEU A 310 -7.07 0.73 -8.13
CA LEU A 310 -7.72 0.37 -6.88
C LEU A 310 -9.22 0.24 -7.13
N LEU A 311 -9.79 -0.90 -6.75
CA LEU A 311 -11.22 -1.16 -6.87
C LEU A 311 -11.87 -1.05 -5.49
N LEU A 312 -13.01 -0.36 -5.43
CA LEU A 312 -13.77 -0.10 -4.21
C LEU A 312 -15.08 -0.88 -4.24
N PHE A 313 -15.36 -1.64 -3.19
CA PHE A 313 -16.53 -2.52 -3.09
C PHE A 313 -17.33 -2.33 -1.81
N ARG A 314 -18.64 -2.53 -1.89
CA ARG A 314 -19.60 -2.50 -0.76
C ARG A 314 -20.72 -3.51 -0.97
N LYS A 315 -21.42 -3.89 0.12
CA LYS A 315 -22.62 -4.77 0.06
C LYS A 315 -23.91 -4.05 -0.38
N ASP A 316 -23.79 -2.83 -0.88
CA ASP A 316 -24.94 -2.02 -1.29
C ASP A 316 -25.50 -2.49 -2.65
N ARG A 317 -26.84 -2.47 -2.75
CA ARG A 317 -27.62 -2.84 -3.94
C ARG A 317 -27.98 -1.64 -4.82
N SER A 318 -27.51 -0.42 -4.48
CA SER A 318 -27.72 0.76 -5.33
C SER A 318 -27.24 0.47 -6.76
N PRO A 319 -28.07 0.77 -7.79
CA PRO A 319 -27.77 0.49 -9.19
C PRO A 319 -26.80 1.50 -9.83
N GLU A 320 -26.14 2.34 -9.05
CA GLU A 320 -25.21 3.35 -9.55
C GLU A 320 -23.98 2.72 -10.20
N ASP A 321 -23.62 3.25 -11.37
CA ASP A 321 -22.37 2.89 -12.04
C ASP A 321 -21.16 3.25 -11.16
N PRO A 322 -20.08 2.44 -11.18
CA PRO A 322 -18.88 2.74 -10.42
C PRO A 322 -18.27 4.08 -10.84
N GLU A 323 -18.05 4.97 -9.86
CA GLU A 323 -17.37 6.24 -10.10
C GLU A 323 -15.88 6.01 -10.36
N ARG A 324 -15.36 6.52 -11.48
CA ARG A 324 -13.93 6.47 -11.77
C ARG A 324 -13.23 7.75 -11.29
N LYS A 325 -12.14 7.59 -10.54
CA LYS A 325 -11.23 8.69 -10.16
C LYS A 325 -9.85 8.48 -10.77
N VAL A 326 -9.17 9.56 -11.12
CA VAL A 326 -7.77 9.54 -11.55
C VAL A 326 -6.91 10.23 -10.49
N ILE A 327 -5.94 9.49 -9.99
CA ILE A 327 -4.94 9.96 -9.04
C ILE A 327 -3.61 10.02 -9.78
N ALA A 328 -3.08 11.21 -10.02
CA ALA A 328 -1.73 11.39 -10.54
C ALA A 328 -0.74 11.46 -9.38
N ALA A 329 0.43 10.86 -9.54
CA ALA A 329 1.56 11.08 -8.63
C ALA A 329 2.89 10.76 -9.30
N VAL A 330 3.93 11.48 -8.88
CA VAL A 330 5.32 11.13 -9.23
C VAL A 330 5.73 9.91 -8.40
N PRO A 331 6.16 8.79 -9.00
CA PRO A 331 6.49 7.59 -8.25
C PRO A 331 7.65 7.82 -7.27
N ASP A 332 7.69 7.02 -6.21
CA ASP A 332 8.78 6.95 -5.24
C ASP A 332 9.53 5.61 -5.42
N VAL A 333 10.24 5.14 -4.38
CA VAL A 333 10.83 3.79 -4.33
C VAL A 333 9.83 2.72 -4.80
N HIS A 334 10.38 1.67 -5.41
CA HIS A 334 9.58 0.60 -5.99
C HIS A 334 8.54 0.03 -5.02
N SER A 335 7.31 -0.17 -5.52
CA SER A 335 6.15 -0.68 -4.76
C SER A 335 5.65 0.20 -3.60
N ARG A 336 6.15 1.42 -3.40
CA ARG A 336 5.56 2.36 -2.45
C ARG A 336 4.41 3.11 -3.11
N LYS A 337 3.20 2.88 -2.60
CA LYS A 337 1.97 3.54 -3.08
C LYS A 337 1.71 4.84 -2.32
N PRO A 338 0.96 5.80 -2.89
CA PRO A 338 0.43 6.94 -2.13
C PRO A 338 -0.40 6.44 -0.94
N CYS A 339 -0.35 7.16 0.18
CA CYS A 339 -1.28 6.89 1.28
C CYS A 339 -2.65 7.48 0.91
N LEU A 340 -3.67 6.64 0.88
CA LEU A 340 -5.02 7.01 0.46
C LEU A 340 -5.96 7.33 1.63
N LYS A 341 -5.45 7.35 2.87
CA LYS A 341 -6.26 7.54 4.08
C LYS A 341 -7.20 8.73 3.96
N MET A 342 -6.66 9.91 3.65
CA MET A 342 -7.44 11.16 3.55
C MET A 342 -8.53 11.14 2.47
N LEU A 343 -8.38 10.31 1.42
CA LEU A 343 -9.39 10.17 0.37
C LEU A 343 -10.44 9.12 0.72
N LEU A 344 -10.02 8.02 1.34
CA LEU A 344 -10.93 6.94 1.75
C LEU A 344 -11.81 7.38 2.91
N GLU A 345 -11.31 8.23 3.81
CA GLU A 345 -12.06 8.80 4.94
C GLU A 345 -13.34 9.54 4.51
N GLU A 346 -13.38 10.10 3.30
CA GLU A 346 -14.56 10.79 2.76
C GLU A 346 -15.76 9.84 2.55
N TYR A 347 -15.49 8.54 2.48
CA TYR A 347 -16.50 7.50 2.31
C TYR A 347 -16.86 6.83 3.64
N LEU A 348 -16.19 7.17 4.75
CA LEU A 348 -16.30 6.47 6.03
C LEU A 348 -17.06 7.32 7.06
N PRO A 349 -17.62 6.69 8.11
CA PRO A 349 -18.19 7.42 9.23
C PRO A 349 -17.13 8.24 9.98
N SER A 350 -17.56 9.26 10.73
CA SER A 350 -16.67 10.18 11.48
C SER A 350 -15.75 9.46 12.48
N LYS A 351 -16.21 8.33 13.03
CA LYS A 351 -15.40 7.38 13.78
C LYS A 351 -15.44 6.05 13.04
N TYR A 352 -14.28 5.58 12.62
CA TYR A 352 -14.16 4.36 11.84
C TYR A 352 -12.99 3.50 12.35
N SER A 353 -13.00 2.25 11.95
CA SER A 353 -11.94 1.27 12.17
C SER A 353 -11.44 0.76 10.82
N ALA A 354 -10.12 0.64 10.66
CA ALA A 354 -9.51 0.22 9.41
C ALA A 354 -8.46 -0.87 9.58
N LEU A 355 -8.39 -1.75 8.58
CA LEU A 355 -7.38 -2.80 8.44
C LEU A 355 -6.71 -2.71 7.06
N GLU A 356 -5.39 -2.66 7.02
CA GLU A 356 -4.57 -2.77 5.82
C GLU A 356 -3.92 -4.16 5.77
N LEU A 357 -4.30 -4.98 4.79
CA LEU A 357 -3.71 -6.29 4.53
C LEU A 357 -2.60 -6.20 3.48
N PHE A 358 -1.58 -7.04 3.64
CA PHE A 358 -0.34 -7.00 2.85
C PHE A 358 0.43 -5.67 3.02
N ALA A 359 0.27 -5.05 4.18
CA ALA A 359 0.85 -3.75 4.48
C ALA A 359 2.38 -3.78 4.45
N ARG A 360 2.98 -2.66 4.02
CA ARG A 360 4.43 -2.38 4.10
C ARG A 360 4.74 -1.09 4.85
N ASN A 361 3.70 -0.29 5.08
CA ASN A 361 3.68 0.92 5.86
C ASN A 361 2.69 0.72 7.01
N LEU A 362 2.91 1.47 8.07
CA LEU A 362 1.89 1.70 9.08
C LEU A 362 1.13 2.98 8.74
N THR A 363 -0.09 3.07 9.25
CA THR A 363 -0.96 4.24 9.12
C THR A 363 -1.56 4.55 10.49
N ALA A 364 -1.57 5.82 10.90
CA ALA A 364 -2.09 6.20 12.21
C ALA A 364 -3.56 5.81 12.35
N GLY A 365 -3.96 5.25 13.49
CA GLY A 365 -5.33 4.79 13.72
C GLY A 365 -5.72 3.47 13.03
N TRP A 366 -4.84 2.87 12.22
CA TRP A 366 -5.15 1.67 11.44
C TRP A 366 -4.48 0.42 12.03
N TRP A 367 -5.06 -0.74 11.75
CA TRP A 367 -4.39 -2.02 11.89
C TRP A 367 -3.67 -2.33 10.58
N SER A 368 -2.40 -2.74 10.64
CA SER A 368 -1.60 -3.09 9.46
C SER A 368 -1.07 -4.52 9.59
N TRP A 369 -1.28 -5.37 8.59
CA TRP A 369 -0.88 -6.78 8.64
C TRP A 369 -0.18 -7.18 7.35
N GLY A 370 1.05 -7.68 7.46
CA GLY A 370 1.75 -8.31 6.33
C GLY A 370 3.15 -8.81 6.69
N ASP A 371 3.73 -9.57 5.76
CA ASP A 371 5.10 -10.12 5.88
C ASP A 371 6.19 -9.04 5.86
N GLU A 372 5.87 -7.86 5.33
CA GLU A 372 6.79 -6.72 5.21
C GLU A 372 6.28 -5.47 5.96
N VAL A 373 5.41 -5.63 6.97
CA VAL A 373 4.67 -4.52 7.59
C VAL A 373 5.54 -3.40 8.18
N LEU A 374 6.77 -3.71 8.60
CA LEU A 374 7.74 -2.75 9.14
C LEU A 374 8.75 -2.21 8.11
N LYS A 375 8.66 -2.62 6.84
CA LYS A 375 9.66 -2.34 5.79
C LYS A 375 9.99 -0.86 5.65
N PHE A 376 9.01 0.01 5.81
CA PHE A 376 9.16 1.45 5.68
C PHE A 376 9.08 2.21 7.01
N GLN A 377 9.20 1.51 8.14
CA GLN A 377 9.10 2.12 9.47
C GLN A 377 10.45 2.34 10.14
N HIS A 378 11.52 1.72 9.64
CA HIS A 378 12.86 1.86 10.20
C HIS A 378 13.35 3.32 10.15
N GLU A 379 14.09 3.77 11.16
CA GLU A 379 14.61 5.14 11.32
C GLU A 379 15.34 5.68 10.08
N SER A 380 16.02 4.80 9.33
CA SER A 380 16.72 5.15 8.09
C SER A 380 15.81 5.64 6.97
N GLN A 381 14.49 5.44 7.08
CA GLN A 381 13.49 5.96 6.15
C GLN A 381 13.13 7.42 6.45
N TRP A 382 13.62 7.99 7.55
CA TRP A 382 13.16 9.27 8.07
C TRP A 382 14.31 10.27 8.20
N ASP A 383 14.05 11.49 7.76
CA ASP A 383 14.91 12.64 7.96
C ASP A 383 14.38 13.49 9.10
N GLY A 384 15.29 14.08 9.88
CA GLY A 384 14.97 14.74 11.15
C GLY A 384 14.72 13.79 12.33
N TYR A 385 14.82 12.46 12.15
CA TYR A 385 14.86 11.53 13.27
C TYR A 385 16.28 11.47 13.85
N ARG A 386 16.43 11.69 15.16
CA ARG A 386 17.68 11.46 15.90
C ARG A 386 17.40 10.72 17.19
N ARG A 387 18.16 9.65 17.44
CA ARG A 387 18.02 8.80 18.63
C ARG A 387 18.14 9.58 19.95
N SER A 388 18.89 10.68 19.97
CA SER A 388 19.13 11.52 21.16
C SER A 388 18.08 12.62 21.42
N GLU A 389 17.14 12.87 20.51
CA GLU A 389 16.20 14.01 20.62
C GLU A 389 14.85 13.64 21.30
N VAL A 390 14.69 12.37 21.73
CA VAL A 390 13.43 11.84 22.30
C VAL A 390 13.59 11.42 23.77
N GLU A 391 14.66 11.88 24.44
CA GLU A 391 14.93 11.63 25.87
C GLU A 391 14.38 12.69 26.82
N VAL A 392 13.63 13.69 26.32
CA VAL A 392 13.08 14.79 27.15
C VAL A 392 11.66 14.52 27.59
#